data_AF-A0A6A6VNF4-F1
#
_entry.id   AF-A0A6A6VNF4-F1
#
_cell.length_a   1.000
_cell.length_b   1.000
_cell.length_c   1.000
_cell.angle_alpha   90.00
_cell.angle_beta   90.00
_cell.angle_gamma   90.00
#
_symmetry.space_group_name_H-M   'P 1'
#
loop_
_entity.id
_entity.type
_entity.pdbx_description
1 polymer ?
#
loop_
_entity_poly.entity_id
_entity_poly.type
_entity_poly.pdbx_seq_one_letter_code
_entity_poly.pdbx_strand_id
1 'polypeptide(L)'
;MPVAFKPPTLKLAFNTAVVQHLPFLSGISAFAKYRHCMEQQKLLKKVDFTTYKSDNDHRQAAVVRRYAIQKPDDYRKYNQLCGSLRQLAHRLANLEPEDPFRRRHEDMLLEKLHDMGILGTGGGGKGKLSDVEHKVTVSAFARRRLPVVMTRLHMADTVQAATKFIEQGHVRVGTEVVTDTAFLVTRNMEDFVTWVDSSKIKRNIMKYRDKLDDFELEAL
;
A
#
# COMPACT_ATOMS: atom_id res chain seq x y z
N MET A 1 7.67 33.04 3.31
CA MET A 1 8.63 32.68 4.37
C MET A 1 7.94 31.69 5.31
N PRO A 2 8.47 30.48 5.50
CA PRO A 2 7.82 29.45 6.31
C PRO A 2 8.17 29.61 7.79
N VAL A 3 7.15 29.62 8.65
CA VAL A 3 7.29 29.69 10.13
C VAL A 3 7.30 28.27 10.67
N ALA A 4 8.42 27.86 11.28
CA ALA A 4 8.60 26.56 11.90
C ALA A 4 7.89 26.50 13.26
N PHE A 5 6.97 25.56 13.43
CA PHE A 5 6.32 25.26 14.71
C PHE A 5 7.13 24.19 15.46
N LYS A 6 7.67 24.54 16.63
CA LYS A 6 8.36 23.63 17.56
C LYS A 6 7.51 23.44 18.81
N PRO A 7 7.17 22.21 19.24
CA PRO A 7 6.50 21.99 20.51
C PRO A 7 7.47 21.73 21.68
N PRO A 8 7.00 21.91 22.94
CA PRO A 8 7.81 22.36 24.08
C PRO A 8 8.33 21.25 25.01
N THR A 9 9.40 21.58 25.72
CA THR A 9 10.04 20.80 26.78
C THR A 9 9.26 20.86 28.10
N LEU A 10 8.84 19.71 28.63
CA LEU A 10 8.31 19.56 29.99
C LEU A 10 9.45 19.33 30.99
N LYS A 11 9.61 20.28 31.91
CA LYS A 11 10.38 20.12 33.15
C LYS A 11 9.50 19.43 34.18
N LEU A 12 9.96 18.33 34.77
CA LEU A 12 9.40 17.78 36.01
C LEU A 12 10.48 17.87 37.08
N ALA A 13 10.22 18.74 38.05
CA ALA A 13 10.96 18.84 39.30
C ALA A 13 10.55 17.67 40.21
N PHE A 14 11.52 17.04 40.86
CA PHE A 14 11.24 16.18 42.02
C PHE A 14 12.16 16.60 43.16
N ASN A 15 11.50 16.99 44.24
CA ASN A 15 12.06 17.53 45.47
C ASN A 15 12.44 16.38 46.43
N THR A 16 13.39 16.69 47.29
CA THR A 16 14.06 15.87 48.30
C THR A 16 13.12 15.34 49.39
N ALA A 17 13.24 14.06 49.81
CA ALA A 17 13.46 13.61 51.20
C ALA A 17 13.22 12.09 51.44
N VAL A 18 14.31 11.38 51.75
CA VAL A 18 14.56 10.41 52.85
C VAL A 18 13.47 9.39 53.26
N VAL A 19 13.74 8.09 53.05
CA VAL A 19 13.69 7.03 54.09
C VAL A 19 14.74 5.96 53.78
N GLN A 20 15.47 5.57 54.84
CA GLN A 20 16.61 4.65 54.93
C GLN A 20 16.22 3.17 54.77
N HIS A 21 17.03 2.38 54.05
CA HIS A 21 17.58 1.07 54.46
C HIS A 21 18.49 0.50 53.32
N LEU A 22 19.68 0.02 53.69
CA LEU A 22 20.74 -0.64 52.89
C LEU A 22 20.24 -1.92 52.16
N PRO A 23 20.99 -2.57 51.20
CA PRO A 23 22.40 -2.37 50.83
C PRO A 23 22.74 -2.31 49.31
N PHE A 24 23.85 -1.64 49.03
CA PHE A 24 24.99 -2.10 48.21
C PHE A 24 24.81 -3.43 47.43
N LEU A 25 24.86 -3.36 46.09
CA LEU A 25 25.40 -4.32 45.10
C LEU A 25 24.51 -4.42 43.85
N SER A 26 25.03 -3.90 42.73
CA SER A 26 24.75 -4.25 41.31
C SER A 26 24.79 -3.06 40.32
N GLY A 27 25.50 -1.97 40.66
CA GLY A 27 25.58 -0.77 39.81
C GLY A 27 26.73 -0.69 38.79
N ILE A 28 27.63 -1.69 38.70
CA ILE A 28 28.87 -1.57 37.89
C ILE A 28 28.82 -2.35 36.56
N SER A 29 27.98 -3.39 36.42
CA SER A 29 27.97 -4.21 35.19
C SER A 29 27.25 -3.56 34.01
N ALA A 30 26.30 -2.65 34.27
CA ALA A 30 25.56 -1.98 33.20
C ALA A 30 26.45 -0.98 32.43
N PHE A 31 27.35 -0.25 33.11
CA PHE A 31 28.22 0.73 32.47
C PHE A 31 29.33 0.10 31.60
N ALA A 32 29.87 -1.05 32.00
CA ALA A 32 30.89 -1.76 31.23
C ALA A 32 30.34 -2.33 29.91
N LYS A 33 29.09 -2.80 29.91
CA LYS A 33 28.42 -3.34 28.71
C LYS A 33 28.16 -2.25 27.65
N TYR A 34 27.83 -1.03 28.08
CA TYR A 34 27.67 0.12 27.19
C TYR A 34 29.01 0.63 26.62
N ARG A 35 30.11 0.65 27.40
CA ARG A 35 31.43 1.08 26.90
C ARG A 35 32.02 0.08 25.89
N HIS A 36 31.91 -1.22 26.15
CA HIS A 36 32.39 -2.26 25.23
C HIS A 36 31.65 -2.24 23.87
N CYS A 37 30.35 -1.92 23.88
CA CYS A 37 29.57 -1.78 22.65
C CYS A 37 30.04 -0.61 21.79
N MET A 38 30.41 0.54 22.38
CA MET A 38 30.87 1.73 21.64
C MET A 38 32.24 1.55 20.98
N GLU A 39 33.14 0.78 21.59
CA GLU A 39 34.47 0.48 21.04
C GLU A 39 34.40 -0.52 19.87
N GLN A 40 33.52 -1.52 19.99
CA GLN A 40 33.21 -2.48 18.93
C GLN A 40 32.43 -1.84 17.77
N GLN A 41 31.52 -0.89 18.04
CA GLN A 41 30.78 -0.16 17.02
C GLN A 41 31.68 0.70 16.11
N LYS A 42 32.80 1.22 16.61
CA LYS A 42 33.78 1.95 15.78
C LYS A 42 34.44 1.05 14.72
N LEU A 43 34.59 -0.23 15.02
CA LEU A 43 35.15 -1.23 14.11
C LEU A 43 34.08 -1.81 13.17
N LEU A 44 32.86 -2.01 13.68
CA LEU A 44 31.74 -2.66 13.01
C LEU A 44 30.81 -1.70 12.26
N LYS A 45 31.35 -0.65 11.63
CA LYS A 45 30.56 0.40 10.94
C LYS A 45 29.71 -0.09 9.75
N LYS A 46 30.01 -1.27 9.21
CA LYS A 46 29.31 -1.86 8.05
C LYS A 46 28.45 -3.07 8.45
N VAL A 47 28.43 -3.44 9.73
CA VAL A 47 27.77 -4.65 10.20
C VAL A 47 26.42 -4.28 10.78
N ASP A 48 25.40 -4.39 9.94
CA ASP A 48 24.00 -4.33 10.33
C ASP A 48 23.38 -5.71 10.02
N PHE A 49 22.90 -6.41 11.05
CA PHE A 49 22.26 -7.73 10.89
C PHE A 49 20.84 -7.64 10.33
N THR A 50 20.22 -6.47 10.42
CA THR A 50 18.82 -6.26 10.05
C THR A 50 18.64 -5.69 8.65
N THR A 51 19.60 -4.93 8.15
CA THR A 51 19.48 -4.17 6.90
C THR A 51 20.70 -4.40 6.04
N TYR A 52 20.56 -5.31 5.07
CA TYR A 52 21.57 -5.52 4.05
C TYR A 52 21.34 -4.57 2.87
N LYS A 53 22.42 -4.21 2.16
CA LYS A 53 22.33 -3.36 0.95
C LYS A 53 21.47 -3.99 -0.16
N SER A 54 21.37 -5.31 -0.21
CA SER A 54 20.50 -6.05 -1.13
C SER A 54 19.01 -5.78 -0.90
N ASP A 55 18.63 -5.45 0.33
CA ASP A 55 17.23 -5.45 0.76
C ASP A 55 16.50 -4.14 0.41
N ASN A 56 17.21 -3.16 -0.18
CA ASN A 56 16.68 -1.86 -0.60
C ASN A 56 15.74 -1.24 0.46
N ASP A 57 16.26 -1.06 1.68
CA ASP A 57 15.53 -0.51 2.85
C ASP A 57 14.21 -1.23 3.18
N HIS A 58 14.13 -2.54 2.94
CA HIS A 58 12.93 -3.34 3.22
C HIS A 58 11.67 -2.79 2.52
N ARG A 59 11.83 -2.08 1.40
CA ARG A 59 10.73 -1.45 0.67
C ARG A 59 9.65 -2.47 0.30
N GLN A 60 10.05 -3.68 -0.08
CA GLN A 60 9.12 -4.78 -0.35
C GLN A 60 8.24 -5.07 0.86
N ALA A 61 8.84 -5.29 2.04
CA ALA A 61 8.11 -5.59 3.26
C ALA A 61 7.19 -4.44 3.69
N ALA A 62 7.61 -3.19 3.49
CA ALA A 62 6.79 -2.01 3.79
C ALA A 62 5.54 -1.94 2.89
N VAL A 63 5.69 -2.16 1.58
CA VAL A 63 4.57 -2.15 0.62
C VAL A 63 3.62 -3.32 0.87
N VAL A 64 4.16 -4.52 1.10
CA VAL A 64 3.38 -5.72 1.40
C VAL A 64 2.51 -5.52 2.64
N ARG A 65 3.09 -4.98 3.73
CA ARG A 65 2.35 -4.68 4.95
C ARG A 65 1.29 -3.59 4.74
N ARG A 66 1.62 -2.51 4.02
CA ARG A 66 0.70 -1.39 3.80
C ARG A 66 -0.57 -1.79 3.03
N TYR A 67 -0.44 -2.64 2.02
CA TYR A 67 -1.57 -3.04 1.16
C TYR A 67 -2.10 -4.45 1.44
N ALA A 68 -1.71 -5.04 2.57
CA ALA A 68 -2.16 -6.38 2.98
C ALA A 68 -1.94 -7.46 1.89
N ILE A 69 -0.80 -7.42 1.20
CA ILE A 69 -0.50 -8.40 0.15
C ILE A 69 -0.16 -9.74 0.81
N GLN A 70 -0.88 -10.80 0.46
CA GLN A 70 -0.72 -12.12 1.08
C GLN A 70 0.52 -12.87 0.57
N LYS A 71 0.73 -12.87 -0.76
CA LYS A 71 1.82 -13.59 -1.41
C LYS A 71 2.98 -12.61 -1.70
N PRO A 72 4.17 -12.78 -1.11
CA PRO A 72 5.33 -11.94 -1.43
C PRO A 72 5.72 -11.98 -2.92
N ASP A 73 5.40 -13.07 -3.61
CA ASP A 73 5.65 -13.24 -5.05
C ASP A 73 4.88 -12.24 -5.91
N ASP A 74 3.69 -11.81 -5.48
CA ASP A 74 2.90 -10.80 -6.21
C ASP A 74 3.69 -9.49 -6.33
N TYR A 75 4.39 -9.10 -5.26
CA TYR A 75 5.25 -7.92 -5.28
C TYR A 75 6.36 -8.05 -6.33
N ARG A 76 7.00 -9.23 -6.41
CA ARG A 76 8.07 -9.49 -7.38
C ARG A 76 7.55 -9.42 -8.82
N LYS A 77 6.39 -10.03 -9.08
CA LYS A 77 5.72 -9.98 -10.40
C LYS A 77 5.37 -8.55 -10.80
N TYR A 78 4.77 -7.78 -9.91
CA TYR A 78 4.46 -6.37 -10.19
C TYR A 78 5.72 -5.53 -10.40
N ASN A 79 6.80 -5.79 -9.68
CA ASN A 79 8.07 -5.09 -9.87
C ASN A 79 8.69 -5.38 -11.24
N GLN A 80 8.64 -6.64 -11.69
CA GLN A 80 9.07 -7.03 -13.04
C GLN A 80 8.22 -6.33 -14.11
N LEU A 81 6.90 -6.33 -13.97
CA LEU A 81 5.98 -5.64 -14.90
C LEU A 81 6.25 -4.13 -14.96
N CYS A 82 6.48 -3.47 -13.81
CA CYS A 82 6.87 -2.06 -13.77
C CYS A 82 8.20 -1.83 -14.51
N GLY A 83 9.18 -2.73 -14.33
CA GLY A 83 10.46 -2.68 -15.03
C GLY A 83 10.30 -2.78 -16.54
N SER A 84 9.53 -3.76 -17.03
CA SER A 84 9.26 -3.93 -18.47
C SER A 84 8.53 -2.73 -19.07
N LEU A 85 7.55 -2.15 -18.36
CA LEU A 85 6.84 -0.94 -18.80
C LEU A 85 7.76 0.27 -18.90
N ARG A 86 8.66 0.46 -17.94
CA ARG A 86 9.65 1.54 -17.97
C ARG A 86 10.67 1.36 -19.08
N GLN A 87 11.12 0.13 -19.32
CA GLN A 87 12.00 -0.18 -20.44
C GLN A 87 11.34 0.11 -21.78
N LEU A 88 10.06 -0.23 -21.94
CA LEU A 88 9.29 0.11 -23.14
C LEU A 88 9.19 1.64 -23.32
N ALA A 89 8.85 2.38 -22.26
CA ALA A 89 8.78 3.84 -22.31
C ALA A 89 10.14 4.47 -22.66
N HIS A 90 11.24 3.96 -22.11
CA HIS A 90 12.58 4.43 -22.45
C HIS A 90 12.95 4.14 -23.91
N ARG A 91 12.57 2.97 -24.44
CA ARG A 91 12.79 2.64 -25.85
C ARG A 91 12.01 3.58 -26.77
N LEU A 92 10.75 3.89 -26.42
CA LEU A 92 9.94 4.86 -27.17
C LEU A 92 10.51 6.28 -27.10
N ALA A 93 11.05 6.68 -25.95
CA ALA A 93 11.69 7.98 -25.78
C ALA A 93 12.96 8.15 -26.65
N ASN A 94 13.66 7.06 -26.95
CA ASN A 94 14.86 7.05 -27.78
C ASN A 94 14.58 7.14 -29.30
N LEU A 95 13.32 6.96 -29.75
CA LEU A 95 12.95 7.10 -31.17
C LEU A 95 12.79 8.58 -31.55
N GLU A 96 12.82 8.87 -32.86
CA GLU A 96 12.58 10.23 -33.37
C GLU A 96 11.13 10.69 -33.06
N PRO A 97 10.90 11.93 -32.58
CA PRO A 97 9.56 12.45 -32.25
C PRO A 97 8.59 12.56 -33.44
N GLU A 98 9.11 12.62 -34.67
CA GLU A 98 8.30 12.72 -35.89
C GLU A 98 7.81 11.38 -36.43
N ASP A 99 8.36 10.26 -35.94
CA ASP A 99 7.98 8.94 -36.41
C ASP A 99 6.52 8.61 -36.01
N PRO A 100 5.62 8.30 -36.97
CA PRO A 100 4.25 7.89 -36.66
C PRO A 100 4.19 6.63 -35.78
N PHE A 101 5.20 5.75 -35.81
CA PHE A 101 5.26 4.58 -34.94
C PHE A 101 5.33 4.97 -33.47
N ARG A 102 6.17 5.96 -33.14
CA ARG A 102 6.34 6.47 -31.78
C ARG A 102 5.02 7.02 -31.23
N ARG A 103 4.36 7.91 -31.98
CA ARG A 103 3.09 8.54 -31.56
C ARG A 103 2.00 7.49 -31.30
N ARG A 104 1.83 6.52 -32.20
CA ARG A 104 0.83 5.44 -32.07
C ARG A 104 1.04 4.59 -30.81
N HIS A 105 2.29 4.21 -30.52
CA HIS A 105 2.58 3.35 -29.37
C HIS A 105 2.59 4.12 -28.05
N GLU A 106 2.99 5.38 -28.05
CA GLU A 106 2.84 6.27 -26.90
C GLU A 106 1.36 6.42 -26.53
N ASP A 107 0.49 6.72 -27.51
CA ASP A 107 -0.94 6.85 -27.30
C ASP A 107 -1.56 5.55 -26.76
N MET A 108 -1.23 4.41 -27.37
CA MET A 108 -1.72 3.09 -26.93
C MET A 108 -1.26 2.73 -25.51
N LEU A 109 0.00 3.03 -25.17
CA LEU A 109 0.54 2.79 -23.84
C LEU A 109 -0.17 3.65 -22.79
N LEU A 110 -0.34 4.94 -23.08
CA LEU A 110 -0.96 5.89 -22.17
C LEU A 110 -2.45 5.61 -21.96
N GLU A 111 -3.17 5.28 -23.03
CA GLU A 111 -4.58 4.86 -22.98
C GLU A 111 -4.74 3.60 -22.13
N LYS A 112 -3.94 2.55 -22.39
CA LYS A 112 -4.03 1.30 -21.63
C LYS A 112 -3.72 1.50 -20.14
N LEU A 113 -2.72 2.31 -19.80
CA LEU A 113 -2.36 2.61 -18.41
C LEU A 113 -3.40 3.49 -17.70
N HIS A 114 -4.09 4.35 -18.45
CA HIS A 114 -5.19 5.16 -17.95
C HIS A 114 -6.42 4.28 -17.66
N ASP A 115 -6.83 3.42 -18.60
CA ASP A 115 -7.95 2.48 -18.44
C ASP A 115 -7.76 1.55 -17.23
N MET A 116 -6.54 1.04 -17.05
CA MET A 116 -6.20 0.21 -15.88
C MET A 116 -6.18 1.01 -14.56
N GLY A 117 -6.10 2.34 -14.62
CA GLY A 117 -6.13 3.21 -13.44
C GLY A 117 -4.80 3.36 -12.70
N ILE A 118 -3.69 2.96 -13.33
CA ILE A 118 -2.35 3.08 -12.76
C ILE A 118 -1.86 4.53 -12.82
N LEU A 119 -2.10 5.18 -13.97
CA LEU A 119 -1.86 6.60 -14.15
C LEU A 119 -3.13 7.38 -13.77
N GLY A 120 -2.95 8.41 -12.95
CA GLY A 120 -3.98 9.42 -12.69
C GLY A 120 -4.12 10.36 -13.89
N THR A 121 -5.30 10.96 -14.04
CA THR A 121 -5.51 12.08 -14.97
C THR A 121 -4.75 13.29 -14.42
N GLY A 122 -3.47 13.42 -14.77
CA GLY A 122 -2.70 14.62 -14.45
C GLY A 122 -3.23 15.76 -15.29
N GLY A 123 -3.91 16.73 -14.66
CA GLY A 123 -4.30 18.03 -15.20
C GLY A 123 -4.48 18.11 -16.72
N GLY A 124 -5.62 17.63 -17.22
CA GLY A 124 -6.16 18.02 -18.54
C GLY A 124 -6.00 17.06 -19.72
N GLY A 125 -5.52 15.81 -19.56
CA GLY A 125 -5.46 14.88 -20.71
C GLY A 125 -4.96 13.46 -20.44
N LYS A 126 -4.84 12.67 -21.53
CA LYS A 126 -4.05 11.42 -21.60
C LYS A 126 -2.64 11.77 -21.10
N GLY A 127 -2.15 11.09 -20.06
CA GLY A 127 -0.94 11.50 -19.31
C GLY A 127 0.32 11.68 -20.16
N LYS A 128 1.43 12.16 -19.57
CA LYS A 128 2.69 12.35 -20.31
C LYS A 128 3.53 11.07 -20.32
N LEU A 129 4.39 10.87 -21.32
CA LEU A 129 5.32 9.72 -21.31
C LEU A 129 6.23 9.71 -20.05
N SER A 130 6.63 10.90 -19.56
CA SER A 130 7.38 11.04 -18.31
C SER A 130 6.62 10.54 -17.07
N ASP A 131 5.29 10.56 -17.09
CA ASP A 131 4.49 10.01 -16.00
C ASP A 131 4.65 8.50 -15.90
N VAL A 132 4.94 7.81 -17.01
CA VAL A 132 5.16 6.35 -17.00
C VAL A 132 6.38 6.01 -16.16
N GLU A 133 7.45 6.79 -16.25
CA GLU A 133 8.69 6.53 -15.52
C GLU A 133 8.52 6.73 -14.00
N HIS A 134 7.91 7.84 -13.61
CA HIS A 134 7.83 8.24 -12.21
C HIS A 134 6.60 7.68 -11.48
N LYS A 135 5.43 7.59 -12.14
CA LYS A 135 4.16 7.22 -11.50
C LYS A 135 3.85 5.73 -11.58
N VAL A 136 4.35 5.01 -12.59
CA VAL A 136 4.18 3.54 -12.65
C VAL A 136 5.10 2.90 -11.61
N THR A 137 4.50 2.52 -10.49
CA THR A 137 5.16 1.92 -9.34
C THR A 137 4.39 0.70 -8.87
N VAL A 138 5.05 -0.22 -8.16
CA VAL A 138 4.38 -1.39 -7.56
C VAL A 138 3.21 -0.98 -6.64
N SER A 139 3.36 0.15 -5.95
CA SER A 139 2.29 0.72 -5.11
C SER A 139 1.09 1.21 -5.93
N ALA A 140 1.28 1.64 -7.18
CA ALA A 140 0.18 1.98 -8.07
C ALA A 140 -0.66 0.74 -8.44
N PHE A 141 -0.01 -0.38 -8.75
CA PHE A 141 -0.69 -1.67 -8.96
C PHE A 141 -1.39 -2.17 -7.69
N ALA A 142 -0.71 -2.11 -6.54
CA ALA A 142 -1.28 -2.55 -5.27
C ALA A 142 -2.54 -1.75 -4.89
N ARG A 143 -2.62 -0.46 -5.25
CA ARG A 143 -3.81 0.38 -5.03
C ARG A 143 -5.00 0.04 -5.93
N ARG A 144 -4.78 -0.68 -7.04
CA ARG A 144 -5.85 -1.15 -7.94
C ARG A 144 -6.34 -2.57 -7.60
N ARG A 145 -5.77 -3.21 -6.58
CA ARG A 145 -6.29 -4.49 -6.07
C ARG A 145 -7.66 -4.28 -5.43
N LEU A 146 -8.54 -5.26 -5.62
CA LEU A 146 -9.91 -5.26 -5.11
C LEU A 146 -10.07 -4.82 -3.64
N PRO A 147 -9.31 -5.34 -2.65
CA PRO A 147 -9.49 -4.93 -1.25
C PRO A 147 -9.17 -3.45 -0.99
N VAL A 148 -8.20 -2.88 -1.72
CA VAL A 148 -7.84 -1.47 -1.57
C VAL A 148 -8.87 -0.57 -2.24
N VAL A 149 -9.40 -0.98 -3.39
CA VAL A 149 -10.49 -0.27 -4.08
C VAL A 149 -11.75 -0.25 -3.23
N MET A 150 -12.12 -1.39 -2.62
CA MET A 150 -13.26 -1.47 -1.69
C MET A 150 -13.13 -0.51 -0.49
N THR A 151 -11.92 -0.39 0.06
CA THR A 151 -11.66 0.52 1.18
C THR A 151 -11.81 1.98 0.73
N ARG A 152 -11.41 2.31 -0.51
CA ARG A 152 -11.61 3.64 -1.10
C ARG A 152 -13.08 3.96 -1.36
N LEU A 153 -13.88 2.97 -1.74
CA LEU A 153 -15.33 3.09 -1.93
C LEU A 153 -16.13 3.06 -0.62
N HIS A 154 -15.46 3.02 0.54
CA HIS A 154 -16.07 2.91 1.86
C HIS A 154 -16.99 1.68 2.03
N MET A 155 -16.72 0.60 1.30
CA MET A 155 -17.40 -0.69 1.53
C MET A 155 -16.85 -1.43 2.76
N ALA A 156 -15.59 -1.16 3.11
CA ALA A 156 -14.92 -1.72 4.27
C ALA A 156 -14.03 -0.64 4.92
N ASP A 157 -13.93 -0.66 6.25
CA ASP A 157 -13.15 0.33 6.99
C ASP A 157 -11.64 0.11 6.87
N THR A 158 -11.22 -1.15 6.73
CA THR A 158 -9.81 -1.53 6.65
C THR A 158 -9.56 -2.50 5.51
N VAL A 159 -8.36 -2.44 4.93
CA VAL A 159 -7.94 -3.36 3.85
C VAL A 159 -7.98 -4.81 4.33
N GLN A 160 -7.66 -5.06 5.60
CA GLN A 160 -7.69 -6.41 6.19
C GLN A 160 -9.12 -6.97 6.28
N ALA A 161 -10.10 -6.13 6.63
CA ALA A 161 -11.51 -6.53 6.61
C ALA A 161 -11.99 -6.80 5.18
N ALA A 162 -11.61 -5.93 4.23
CA ALA A 162 -11.93 -6.12 2.81
C ALA A 162 -11.39 -7.46 2.28
N THR A 163 -10.15 -7.82 2.60
CA THR A 163 -9.55 -9.11 2.24
C THR A 163 -10.41 -10.28 2.73
N LYS A 164 -10.85 -10.26 4.01
CA LYS A 164 -11.71 -11.31 4.58
C LYS A 164 -13.06 -11.42 3.87
N PHE A 165 -13.69 -10.29 3.53
CA PHE A 165 -14.98 -10.29 2.84
C PHE A 165 -14.89 -10.87 1.43
N ILE A 166 -13.78 -10.63 0.73
CA ILE A 166 -13.51 -11.20 -0.60
C ILE A 166 -13.27 -12.71 -0.48
N GLU A 167 -12.44 -13.14 0.47
CA GLU A 167 -12.17 -14.57 0.70
C GLU A 167 -13.44 -15.37 1.05
N GLN A 168 -14.38 -14.74 1.76
CA GLN A 168 -15.68 -15.31 2.08
C GLN A 168 -16.66 -15.31 0.90
N GLY A 169 -16.34 -14.64 -0.21
CA GLY A 169 -17.18 -14.57 -1.41
C GLY A 169 -18.38 -13.62 -1.28
N HIS A 170 -18.27 -12.56 -0.46
CA HIS A 170 -19.36 -11.59 -0.29
C HIS A 170 -19.39 -10.50 -1.37
N VAL A 171 -18.36 -10.42 -2.21
CA VAL A 171 -18.15 -9.34 -3.18
C VAL A 171 -18.25 -9.90 -4.59
N ARG A 172 -18.92 -9.16 -5.48
CA ARG A 172 -18.93 -9.41 -6.92
C ARG A 172 -18.45 -8.18 -7.69
N VAL A 173 -17.91 -8.41 -8.87
CA VAL A 173 -17.58 -7.37 -9.84
C VAL A 173 -18.41 -7.62 -11.08
N GLY A 174 -19.39 -6.74 -11.34
CA GLY A 174 -20.40 -7.01 -12.37
C GLY A 174 -21.28 -8.18 -11.97
N THR A 175 -21.29 -9.24 -12.77
CA THR A 175 -22.12 -10.43 -12.56
C THR A 175 -21.40 -11.55 -11.80
N GLU A 176 -20.07 -11.54 -11.76
CA GLU A 176 -19.27 -12.64 -11.24
C GLU A 176 -18.81 -12.41 -9.80
N VAL A 177 -18.91 -13.45 -8.96
CA VAL A 177 -18.41 -13.43 -7.59
C VAL A 177 -16.90 -13.62 -7.61
N VAL A 178 -16.16 -12.72 -6.96
CA VAL A 178 -14.69 -12.75 -6.94
C VAL A 178 -14.22 -13.23 -5.57
N THR A 179 -13.44 -14.31 -5.57
CA THR A 179 -12.82 -14.87 -4.36
C THR A 179 -11.32 -14.55 -4.25
N ASP A 180 -10.68 -14.15 -5.36
CA ASP A 180 -9.26 -13.80 -5.37
C ASP A 180 -9.03 -12.33 -4.97
N THR A 181 -8.23 -12.13 -3.94
CA THR A 181 -7.84 -10.80 -3.42
C THR A 181 -6.81 -10.10 -4.32
N ALA A 182 -6.16 -10.84 -5.23
CA ALA A 182 -5.22 -10.29 -6.20
C ALA A 182 -5.88 -9.76 -7.48
N PHE A 183 -7.21 -9.85 -7.58
CA PHE A 183 -7.96 -9.31 -8.71
C PHE A 183 -7.73 -7.79 -8.86
N LEU A 184 -7.34 -7.37 -10.07
CA LEU A 184 -7.04 -5.98 -10.39
C LEU A 184 -8.25 -5.34 -11.05
N VAL A 185 -8.81 -4.33 -10.39
CA VAL A 185 -10.01 -3.63 -10.86
C VAL A 185 -9.59 -2.47 -11.76
N THR A 186 -10.06 -2.46 -13.01
CA THR A 186 -9.88 -1.33 -13.95
C THR A 186 -10.78 -0.17 -13.57
N ARG A 187 -10.55 1.03 -14.14
CA ARG A 187 -11.40 2.20 -13.80
C ARG A 187 -12.87 1.95 -14.13
N ASN A 188 -13.13 1.37 -15.29
CA ASN A 188 -14.50 1.12 -15.76
C ASN A 188 -15.20 0.03 -14.95
N MET A 189 -14.43 -0.92 -14.39
CA MET A 189 -14.98 -1.99 -13.54
C MET A 189 -15.25 -1.55 -12.10
N GLU A 190 -14.72 -0.40 -11.67
CA GLU A 190 -14.84 0.10 -10.30
C GLU A 190 -16.29 0.36 -9.90
N ASP A 191 -17.11 0.85 -10.83
CA ASP A 191 -18.52 1.16 -10.58
C ASP A 191 -19.40 -0.09 -10.39
N PHE A 192 -18.93 -1.24 -10.89
CA PHE A 192 -19.65 -2.51 -10.79
C PHE A 192 -19.26 -3.36 -9.58
N VAL A 193 -18.40 -2.84 -8.70
CA VAL A 193 -18.02 -3.53 -7.45
C VAL A 193 -19.17 -3.40 -6.46
N THR A 194 -19.88 -4.51 -6.21
CA THR A 194 -21.05 -4.54 -5.32
C THR A 194 -21.05 -5.78 -4.43
N TRP A 195 -21.87 -5.75 -3.37
CA TRP A 195 -22.13 -6.95 -2.58
C TRP A 195 -22.93 -7.97 -3.39
N VAL A 196 -22.66 -9.25 -3.14
CA VAL A 196 -23.53 -10.34 -3.64
C VAL A 196 -24.91 -10.20 -3.00
N ASP A 197 -25.97 -10.48 -3.77
CA ASP A 197 -27.34 -10.28 -3.32
C ASP A 197 -27.71 -11.17 -2.11
N SER A 198 -27.18 -12.40 -2.07
CA SER A 198 -27.32 -13.33 -0.96
C SER A 198 -26.43 -13.02 0.26
N SER A 199 -25.63 -11.95 0.22
CA SER A 199 -24.69 -11.63 1.28
C SER A 199 -25.38 -11.18 2.57
N LYS A 200 -24.97 -11.78 3.70
CA LYS A 200 -25.39 -11.35 5.04
C LYS A 200 -24.98 -9.90 5.34
N ILE A 201 -23.89 -9.42 4.73
CA ILE A 201 -23.42 -8.04 4.89
C ILE A 201 -24.42 -7.07 4.23
N LYS A 202 -24.87 -7.38 3.01
CA LYS A 202 -25.89 -6.60 2.31
C LYS A 202 -27.18 -6.52 3.13
N ARG A 203 -27.62 -7.65 3.68
CA ARG A 203 -28.78 -7.75 4.57
C ARG A 203 -28.64 -6.86 5.81
N ASN A 204 -27.48 -6.92 6.48
CA ASN A 204 -27.23 -6.08 7.66
C ASN A 204 -27.23 -4.58 7.31
N ILE A 205 -26.67 -4.20 6.16
CA ILE A 205 -26.69 -2.81 5.68
C ILE A 205 -28.12 -2.36 5.37
N MET A 206 -28.93 -3.19 4.70
CA MET A 206 -30.32 -2.84 4.37
C MET A 206 -31.20 -2.75 5.61
N LYS A 207 -31.01 -3.68 6.56
CA LYS A 207 -31.66 -3.65 7.88
C LYS A 207 -31.30 -2.39 8.66
N TYR A 208 -30.02 -1.99 8.67
CA TYR A 208 -29.58 -0.76 9.32
C TYR A 208 -30.19 0.50 8.69
N ARG A 209 -30.52 0.45 7.39
CA ARG A 209 -31.15 1.55 6.65
C ARG A 209 -32.68 1.49 6.66
N ASP A 210 -33.29 0.54 7.37
CA ASP A 210 -34.74 0.25 7.39
C ASP A 210 -35.35 0.07 5.99
N LYS A 211 -34.55 -0.44 5.04
CA LYS A 211 -34.96 -0.74 3.65
C LYS A 211 -34.93 -2.24 3.36
N LEU A 212 -35.03 -3.06 4.40
CA LEU A 212 -35.05 -4.50 4.25
C LEU A 212 -36.41 -4.90 3.68
N ASP A 213 -36.41 -5.41 2.45
CA ASP A 213 -37.59 -6.03 1.85
C ASP A 213 -37.54 -7.54 2.13
N ASP A 214 -38.59 -8.06 2.75
CA ASP A 214 -38.68 -9.47 3.13
C ASP A 214 -38.90 -10.40 1.92
N PHE A 215 -39.39 -9.88 0.78
CA PHE A 215 -39.58 -10.68 -0.44
C PHE A 215 -38.24 -11.14 -1.06
N GLU A 216 -37.18 -10.33 -0.96
CA GLU A 216 -35.85 -10.71 -1.46
C GLU A 216 -35.13 -11.73 -0.55
N LEU A 217 -35.62 -11.93 0.69
CA LEU A 217 -35.04 -12.87 1.65
C LEU A 217 -35.45 -14.32 1.41
N GLU A 218 -36.64 -14.54 0.86
CA GLU A 218 -37.23 -15.87 0.62
C GLU A 218 -36.85 -16.48 -0.73
N ALA A 219 -36.32 -15.68 -1.68
CA ALA A 219 -36.01 -16.10 -3.04
C ALA A 219 -34.67 -16.85 -3.20
N LEU A 220 -34.13 -17.45 -2.13
CA LEU A 220 -32.83 -18.14 -2.10
C LEU A 220 -32.89 -19.54 -1.50
#